data_AF-A0A6P0UXR4-F1
#
_entry.id   AF-A0A6P0UXR4-F1
#
_cell.length_a   1.000
_cell.length_b   1.000
_cell.length_c   1.000
_cell.angle_alpha   90.00
_cell.angle_beta   90.00
_cell.angle_gamma   90.00
#
_symmetry.space_group_name_H-M   'P 1'
#
loop_
_entity.id
_entity.type
_entity.pdbx_description
1 polymer ?
#
loop_
_entity_poly.entity_id
_entity_poly.type
_entity_poly.pdbx_seq_one_letter_code
_entity_poly.pdbx_strand_id
1 'polypeptide(L)'
;MKNRIAKYILYALGEVVLVVIGILLALQINNWNEARKSRKVLKSILRTVSYDLATDTIVASDVIKYYEESIKNSNRIIEGEITKDNYKECPACPSLVTLYRPMFIQKKGFELLKTFSNDHTSEKDSLITDITQFYTIYIQIIEKSNERMEKDVLSNLESFKKYPWFVNWTKGTFNEDMVTYFTESNDYKTKVAAHNVLASNNHLRSVQGYKLNAEEILKQIEARIGKEEQSTDRDKK
;
A
#
# COMPACT_ATOMS: atom_id res chain seq x y z
N MET A 1 -4.36 40.82 -69.56
CA MET A 1 -3.40 40.03 -68.75
C MET A 1 -3.74 39.97 -67.25
N LYS A 2 -4.16 41.08 -66.61
CA LYS A 2 -4.52 41.15 -65.17
C LYS A 2 -5.45 40.04 -64.65
N ASN A 3 -6.51 39.69 -65.40
CA ASN A 3 -7.52 38.70 -64.97
C ASN A 3 -7.06 37.23 -65.03
N ARG A 4 -5.97 36.91 -65.76
CA ARG A 4 -5.43 35.53 -65.79
C ARG A 4 -4.47 35.30 -64.63
N ILE A 5 -3.64 36.28 -64.28
CA ILE A 5 -2.70 36.22 -63.15
C ILE A 5 -3.45 36.07 -61.82
N ALA A 6 -4.54 36.82 -61.61
CA ALA A 6 -5.36 36.69 -60.40
C ALA A 6 -5.99 35.29 -60.25
N LYS A 7 -6.39 34.64 -61.36
CA LYS A 7 -6.92 33.27 -61.35
C LYS A 7 -5.86 32.23 -60.98
N TYR A 8 -4.64 32.38 -61.51
CA TYR A 8 -3.53 31.48 -61.15
C TYR A 8 -3.11 31.62 -59.69
N ILE A 9 -3.10 32.84 -59.14
CA ILE A 9 -2.82 33.09 -57.73
C ILE A 9 -3.90 32.46 -56.83
N LEU A 10 -5.19 32.62 -57.18
CA LEU A 10 -6.29 32.03 -56.42
C LEU A 10 -6.24 30.50 -56.42
N TYR A 11 -5.87 29.91 -57.55
CA TYR A 11 -5.73 28.45 -57.69
C TYR A 11 -4.56 27.92 -56.86
N ALA A 12 -3.39 28.58 -56.92
CA ALA A 12 -2.22 28.21 -56.12
C ALA A 12 -2.48 28.37 -54.60
N LEU A 13 -3.21 29.41 -54.19
CA LEU A 13 -3.66 29.58 -52.80
C LEU A 13 -4.61 28.46 -52.36
N GLY A 14 -5.54 28.07 -53.24
CA GLY A 14 -6.44 26.93 -52.99
C GLY A 14 -5.67 25.62 -52.78
N GLU A 15 -4.65 25.36 -53.60
CA GLU A 15 -3.78 24.19 -53.48
C GLU A 15 -2.99 24.19 -52.16
N VAL A 16 -2.41 25.33 -51.77
CA VAL A 16 -1.71 25.46 -50.48
C VAL A 16 -2.66 25.22 -49.30
N VAL A 17 -3.87 25.80 -49.31
CA VAL A 17 -4.86 25.58 -48.25
C VAL A 17 -5.28 24.11 -48.17
N LEU A 18 -5.46 23.45 -49.32
CA LEU A 18 -5.83 22.04 -49.37
C LEU A 18 -4.72 21.13 -48.80
N VAL A 19 -3.46 21.42 -49.13
CA VAL A 19 -2.29 20.71 -48.57
C VAL A 19 -2.19 20.92 -47.06
N VAL A 20 -2.37 22.15 -46.57
CA VAL A 20 -2.35 22.45 -45.13
C VAL A 20 -3.44 21.69 -44.39
N ILE A 21 -4.67 21.65 -44.91
CA ILE A 21 -5.76 20.85 -44.32
C ILE A 21 -5.39 19.36 -44.30
N GLY A 22 -4.80 18.84 -45.37
CA GLY A 22 -4.32 17.45 -45.42
C GLY A 22 -3.30 17.13 -44.33
N ILE A 23 -2.32 18.01 -44.12
CA ILE A 23 -1.30 17.87 -43.06
C ILE A 23 -1.95 17.93 -41.67
N LEU A 24 -2.86 18.87 -41.43
CA LEU A 24 -3.54 19.01 -40.15
C LEU A 24 -4.39 17.79 -39.82
N LEU A 25 -5.11 17.23 -40.80
CA LEU A 25 -5.88 15.99 -40.61
C LEU A 25 -4.97 14.80 -40.33
N ALA A 26 -3.85 14.66 -41.05
CA ALA A 26 -2.87 13.61 -40.82
C ALA A 26 -2.27 13.69 -39.40
N LEU A 27 -1.90 14.89 -38.95
CA LEU A 27 -1.44 15.13 -37.58
C LEU A 27 -2.52 14.79 -36.55
N GLN A 28 -3.77 15.18 -36.80
CA GLN A 28 -4.87 14.92 -35.88
C GLN A 28 -5.17 13.41 -35.73
N ILE A 29 -5.13 12.65 -36.82
CA ILE A 29 -5.27 11.18 -36.80
C ILE A 29 -4.11 10.54 -36.03
N ASN A 30 -2.87 10.99 -36.26
CA ASN A 30 -1.71 10.48 -35.54
C ASN A 30 -1.83 10.73 -34.03
N ASN A 31 -2.14 11.97 -33.63
CA ASN A 31 -2.33 12.35 -32.23
C ASN A 31 -3.45 11.54 -31.56
N TRP A 32 -4.56 11.27 -32.26
CA TRP A 32 -5.64 10.44 -31.75
C TRP A 32 -5.21 8.98 -31.52
N ASN A 33 -4.43 8.41 -32.45
CA ASN A 33 -3.89 7.06 -32.32
C ASN A 33 -2.90 6.95 -31.15
N GLU A 34 -2.01 7.93 -30.98
CA GLU A 34 -1.09 8.01 -29.84
C GLU A 34 -1.84 8.11 -28.51
N ALA A 35 -2.83 9.00 -28.41
CA ALA A 35 -3.68 9.13 -27.21
C ALA A 35 -4.44 7.84 -26.89
N ARG A 36 -4.89 7.08 -27.90
CA ARG A 36 -5.54 5.78 -27.71
C ARG A 36 -4.56 4.73 -27.16
N LYS A 37 -3.33 4.70 -27.69
CA LYS A 37 -2.28 3.79 -27.19
C LYS A 37 -1.90 4.12 -25.75
N SER A 38 -1.71 5.40 -25.44
CA SER A 38 -1.39 5.87 -24.07
C SER A 38 -2.50 5.47 -23.08
N ARG A 39 -3.78 5.71 -23.42
CA ARG A 39 -4.92 5.26 -22.60
C ARG A 39 -4.94 3.75 -22.34
N LYS A 40 -4.63 2.93 -23.34
CA LYS A 40 -4.55 1.47 -23.18
C LYS A 40 -3.44 1.06 -22.20
N VAL A 41 -2.29 1.73 -22.27
CA VAL A 41 -1.17 1.49 -21.35
C VAL A 41 -1.56 1.88 -19.93
N LEU A 42 -2.08 3.10 -19.73
CA LEU A 42 -2.55 3.57 -18.42
C LEU A 42 -3.57 2.59 -17.81
N LYS A 43 -4.56 2.13 -18.59
CA LYS A 43 -5.54 1.14 -18.14
C LYS A 43 -4.89 -0.16 -17.66
N SER A 44 -3.86 -0.64 -18.35
CA SER A 44 -3.11 -1.83 -17.93
C SER A 44 -2.33 -1.60 -16.63
N ILE A 45 -1.76 -0.40 -16.46
CA ILE A 45 -1.06 0.00 -15.24
C ILE A 45 -2.04 0.08 -14.06
N LEU A 46 -3.20 0.74 -14.23
CA LEU A 46 -4.23 0.84 -13.20
C LEU A 46 -4.76 -0.54 -12.77
N ARG A 47 -4.88 -1.50 -13.69
CA ARG A 47 -5.19 -2.90 -13.32
C ARG A 47 -4.10 -3.55 -12.48
N THR A 48 -2.83 -3.25 -12.77
CA THR A 48 -1.70 -3.75 -11.96
C THR A 48 -1.72 -3.13 -10.57
N VAL A 49 -1.96 -1.82 -10.46
CA VAL A 49 -2.16 -1.13 -9.17
C VAL A 49 -3.32 -1.77 -8.39
N SER A 50 -4.45 -2.02 -9.06
CA SER A 50 -5.61 -2.66 -8.41
C SER A 50 -5.28 -4.05 -7.87
N TYR A 51 -4.54 -4.87 -8.63
CA TYR A 51 -4.11 -6.18 -8.17
C TYR A 51 -3.17 -6.09 -6.95
N ASP A 52 -2.23 -5.16 -6.98
CA ASP A 52 -1.30 -4.89 -5.87
C ASP A 52 -2.06 -4.50 -4.60
N LEU A 53 -2.97 -3.51 -4.70
CA LEU A 53 -3.79 -3.05 -3.58
C LEU A 53 -4.71 -4.15 -3.03
N ALA A 54 -5.33 -4.95 -3.89
CA ALA A 54 -6.18 -6.06 -3.46
C ALA A 54 -5.38 -7.14 -2.71
N THR A 55 -4.14 -7.38 -3.12
CA THR A 55 -3.23 -8.28 -2.39
C THR A 55 -2.87 -7.70 -1.03
N ASP A 56 -2.54 -6.41 -0.99
CA ASP A 56 -2.15 -5.74 0.25
C ASP A 56 -3.31 -5.65 1.25
N THR A 57 -4.57 -5.50 0.83
CA THR A 57 -5.72 -5.45 1.75
C THR A 57 -5.99 -6.80 2.41
N ILE A 58 -5.72 -7.92 1.72
CA ILE A 58 -5.77 -9.27 2.29
C ILE A 58 -4.68 -9.41 3.36
N VAL A 59 -3.43 -9.07 3.02
CA VAL A 59 -2.31 -9.13 3.96
C VAL A 59 -2.55 -8.22 5.17
N ALA A 60 -3.03 -7.00 4.94
CA ALA A 60 -3.37 -6.06 6.01
C ALA A 60 -4.42 -6.65 6.97
N SER A 61 -5.40 -7.39 6.46
CA SER A 61 -6.42 -8.05 7.30
C SER A 61 -5.81 -9.11 8.22
N ASP A 62 -4.87 -9.90 7.72
CA ASP A 62 -4.15 -10.91 8.52
C ASP A 62 -3.23 -10.28 9.58
N VAL A 63 -2.63 -9.14 9.25
CA VAL A 63 -1.81 -8.36 10.19
C VAL A 63 -2.69 -7.73 11.27
N ILE A 64 -3.82 -7.12 10.89
CA ILE A 64 -4.79 -6.54 11.81
C ILE A 64 -5.27 -7.58 12.83
N LYS A 65 -5.70 -8.75 12.35
CA LYS A 65 -6.18 -9.84 13.21
C LYS A 65 -5.11 -10.30 14.21
N TYR A 66 -3.86 -10.43 13.75
CA TYR A 66 -2.74 -10.79 14.62
C TYR A 66 -2.58 -9.78 15.78
N TYR A 67 -2.60 -8.49 15.47
CA TYR A 67 -2.41 -7.47 16.50
C TYR A 67 -3.62 -7.32 17.42
N GLU A 68 -4.85 -7.49 16.92
CA GLU A 68 -6.05 -7.54 17.78
C GLU A 68 -5.95 -8.64 18.85
N GLU A 69 -5.47 -9.83 18.46
CA GLU A 69 -5.23 -10.93 19.39
C GLU A 69 -4.06 -10.64 20.35
N SER A 70 -2.96 -10.09 19.84
CA SER A 70 -1.79 -9.72 20.66
C SER A 70 -2.15 -8.65 21.71
N ILE A 71 -2.95 -7.64 21.34
CA ILE A 71 -3.43 -6.58 22.23
C ILE A 71 -4.33 -7.18 23.32
N LYS A 72 -5.27 -8.05 22.93
CA LYS A 72 -6.13 -8.77 23.88
C LYS A 72 -5.28 -9.49 24.93
N ASN A 73 -4.31 -10.29 24.51
CA ASN A 73 -3.45 -11.04 25.42
C ASN A 73 -2.51 -10.13 26.25
N SER A 74 -2.06 -9.02 25.66
CA SER A 74 -1.26 -8.01 26.36
C SER A 74 -2.05 -7.38 27.51
N ASN A 75 -3.31 -7.03 27.29
CA ASN A 75 -4.17 -6.48 28.34
C ASN A 75 -4.38 -7.47 29.49
N ARG A 76 -4.62 -8.76 29.19
CA ARG A 76 -4.72 -9.82 30.22
C ARG A 76 -3.48 -9.87 31.14
N ILE A 77 -2.27 -9.67 30.60
CA ILE A 77 -1.03 -9.60 31.39
C ILE A 77 -0.95 -8.28 32.18
N ILE A 78 -1.30 -7.15 31.56
CA ILE A 78 -1.26 -5.83 32.19
C ILE A 78 -2.30 -5.72 33.32
N GLU A 79 -3.42 -6.40 33.20
CA GLU A 79 -4.51 -6.39 34.20
C GLU A 79 -4.29 -7.46 35.29
N GLY A 80 -3.32 -8.36 35.09
CA GLY A 80 -3.00 -9.44 36.04
C GLY A 80 -3.98 -10.61 35.98
N GLU A 81 -4.70 -10.78 34.87
CA GLU A 81 -5.61 -11.91 34.65
C GLU A 81 -4.86 -13.23 34.41
N ILE A 82 -3.63 -13.16 33.91
CA ILE A 82 -2.76 -14.32 33.74
C ILE A 82 -1.88 -14.50 34.98
N THR A 83 -2.07 -15.63 35.65
CA THR A 83 -1.38 -16.04 36.88
C THR A 83 -0.64 -17.35 36.67
N LYS A 84 0.12 -17.79 37.68
CA LYS A 84 0.77 -19.11 37.69
C LYS A 84 -0.20 -20.28 37.49
N ASP A 85 -1.45 -20.14 37.92
CA ASP A 85 -2.43 -21.23 37.88
C ASP A 85 -3.03 -21.39 36.48
N ASN A 86 -3.19 -20.29 35.73
CA ASN A 86 -3.88 -20.27 34.45
C ASN A 86 -2.99 -19.87 33.26
N TYR A 87 -1.67 -19.78 33.41
CA TYR A 87 -0.76 -19.35 32.32
C TYR A 87 -0.93 -20.11 30.99
N LYS A 88 -1.37 -21.37 31.06
CA LYS A 88 -1.65 -22.21 29.89
C LYS A 88 -2.83 -21.73 29.03
N GLU A 89 -3.70 -20.89 29.58
CA GLU A 89 -4.80 -20.22 28.84
C GLU A 89 -4.29 -19.11 27.90
N CYS A 90 -3.01 -18.78 27.96
CA CYS A 90 -2.37 -17.84 27.05
C CYS A 90 -1.02 -18.36 26.54
N PRO A 91 -1.01 -19.33 25.62
CA PRO A 91 0.24 -19.87 25.05
C PRO A 91 1.10 -18.82 24.33
N ALA A 92 0.47 -17.75 23.82
CA ALA A 92 1.15 -16.64 23.18
C ALA A 92 1.80 -15.66 24.19
N CYS A 93 1.34 -15.65 25.45
CA CYS A 93 1.76 -14.66 26.44
C CYS A 93 3.29 -14.58 26.63
N PRO A 94 4.06 -15.69 26.67
CA PRO A 94 5.52 -15.65 26.78
C PRO A 94 6.26 -15.00 25.60
N SER A 95 5.59 -14.77 24.46
CA SER A 95 6.21 -14.27 23.23
C SER A 95 5.64 -12.92 22.76
N LEU A 96 4.75 -12.30 23.54
CA LEU A 96 4.07 -11.06 23.16
C LEU A 96 5.03 -9.92 22.80
N VAL A 97 6.18 -9.85 23.47
CA VAL A 97 7.14 -8.75 23.31
C VAL A 97 8.36 -9.12 22.46
N THR A 98 8.43 -10.36 21.95
CA THR A 98 9.55 -10.87 21.16
C THR A 98 9.14 -11.27 19.74
N LEU A 99 7.85 -11.16 19.41
CA LEU A 99 7.30 -11.42 18.09
C LEU A 99 6.51 -10.21 17.58
N TYR A 100 6.69 -9.91 16.30
CA TYR A 100 5.86 -8.95 15.58
C TYR A 100 5.56 -9.50 14.19
N ARG A 101 4.48 -8.99 13.59
CA ARG A 101 4.14 -9.32 12.20
C ARG A 101 4.30 -8.05 11.35
N PRO A 102 5.27 -8.02 10.41
CA PRO A 102 5.43 -6.88 9.52
C PRO A 102 4.37 -6.88 8.40
N MET A 103 4.16 -5.72 7.81
CA MET A 103 3.44 -5.56 6.54
C MET A 103 4.38 -5.04 5.46
N PHE A 104 4.32 -5.60 4.26
CA PHE A 104 5.06 -5.12 3.10
C PHE A 104 4.08 -4.72 1.99
N ILE A 105 4.24 -3.52 1.45
CA ILE A 105 3.38 -2.96 0.39
C ILE A 105 3.89 -3.42 -0.98
N GLN A 106 2.98 -3.90 -1.84
CA GLN A 106 3.30 -4.17 -3.25
C GLN A 106 3.55 -2.85 -4.01
N LYS A 107 4.68 -2.78 -4.74
CA LYS A 107 5.13 -1.53 -5.40
C LYS A 107 5.10 -1.59 -6.93
N LYS A 108 4.77 -2.73 -7.54
CA LYS A 108 4.93 -2.93 -8.99
C LYS A 108 4.07 -1.96 -9.79
N GLY A 109 2.78 -1.88 -9.49
CA GLY A 109 1.85 -0.96 -10.14
C GLY A 109 2.22 0.49 -9.91
N PHE A 110 2.66 0.83 -8.69
CA PHE A 110 3.10 2.18 -8.34
C PHE A 110 4.32 2.63 -9.16
N GLU A 111 5.36 1.80 -9.28
CA GLU A 111 6.56 2.15 -10.07
C GLU A 111 6.26 2.28 -11.57
N LEU A 112 5.38 1.43 -12.11
CA LEU A 112 4.88 1.55 -13.48
C LEU A 112 4.11 2.87 -13.67
N LEU A 113 3.24 3.22 -12.73
CA LEU A 113 2.44 4.45 -12.77
C LEU A 113 3.31 5.70 -12.69
N LYS A 114 4.31 5.69 -11.81
CA LYS A 114 5.28 6.77 -11.65
C LYS A 114 6.09 6.98 -12.93
N THR A 115 6.56 5.90 -13.55
CA THR A 115 7.26 5.95 -14.84
C THR A 115 6.36 6.55 -15.92
N PHE A 116 5.13 6.03 -16.05
CA PHE A 116 4.15 6.56 -17.00
C PHE A 116 3.85 8.05 -16.78
N SER A 117 3.65 8.48 -15.54
CA SER A 117 3.34 9.87 -15.21
C SER A 117 4.50 10.82 -15.54
N ASN A 118 5.75 10.39 -15.39
CA ASN A 118 6.92 11.18 -15.75
C ASN A 118 7.07 11.35 -17.27
N ASP A 119 6.60 10.39 -18.06
CA ASP A 119 6.63 10.46 -19.53
C ASP A 119 5.49 11.33 -20.10
N HIS A 120 4.46 11.62 -19.29
CA HIS A 120 3.23 12.32 -19.71
C HIS A 120 2.94 13.60 -18.89
N THR A 121 4.01 14.35 -18.53
CA THR A 121 3.96 15.52 -17.62
C THR A 121 2.96 16.63 -17.94
N SER A 122 2.43 16.69 -19.17
CA SER A 122 1.45 17.71 -19.60
C SER A 122 0.01 17.46 -19.16
N GLU A 123 -0.32 16.25 -18.67
CA GLU A 123 -1.68 15.89 -18.25
C GLU A 123 -1.76 15.70 -16.73
N LYS A 124 -2.43 16.63 -16.03
CA LYS A 124 -2.75 16.47 -14.61
C LYS A 124 -3.96 15.53 -14.46
N ASP A 125 -3.70 14.25 -14.21
CA ASP A 125 -4.73 13.28 -13.84
C ASP A 125 -4.85 13.20 -12.30
N SER A 126 -6.05 13.45 -11.78
CA SER A 126 -6.30 13.45 -10.33
C SER A 126 -6.13 12.06 -9.71
N LEU A 127 -6.57 11.00 -10.38
CA LEU A 127 -6.45 9.63 -9.86
C LEU A 127 -4.99 9.20 -9.80
N ILE A 128 -4.19 9.56 -10.80
CA ILE A 128 -2.74 9.30 -10.78
C ILE A 128 -2.10 10.03 -9.60
N THR A 129 -2.51 11.27 -9.34
CA THR A 129 -2.02 12.07 -8.22
C THR A 129 -2.39 11.42 -6.87
N ASP A 130 -3.64 11.00 -6.71
CA ASP A 130 -4.16 10.36 -5.50
C ASP A 130 -3.43 9.05 -5.20
N ILE A 131 -3.27 8.18 -6.22
CA ILE A 131 -2.50 6.93 -6.10
C ILE A 131 -1.05 7.23 -5.71
N THR A 132 -0.42 8.21 -6.38
CA THR A 132 0.98 8.54 -6.14
C THR A 132 1.21 9.05 -4.72
N GLN A 133 0.33 9.92 -4.22
CA GLN A 133 0.40 10.45 -2.87
C GLN A 133 0.13 9.35 -1.83
N PHE A 134 -0.87 8.49 -2.08
CA PHE A 134 -1.18 7.34 -1.24
C PHE A 134 0.06 6.46 -1.02
N TYR A 135 0.70 5.98 -2.09
CA TYR A 135 1.88 5.12 -1.98
C TYR A 135 3.05 5.84 -1.33
N THR A 136 3.31 7.09 -1.71
CA THR A 136 4.43 7.88 -1.16
C THR A 136 4.33 8.01 0.37
N ILE A 137 3.13 8.27 0.89
CA ILE A 137 2.88 8.41 2.33
C ILE A 137 2.97 7.06 3.01
N TYR A 138 2.22 6.06 2.52
CA TYR A 138 2.06 4.81 3.26
C TYR A 138 3.29 3.89 3.21
N ILE A 139 4.07 3.90 2.13
CA ILE A 139 5.34 3.17 2.09
C ILE A 139 6.23 3.61 3.26
N GLN A 140 6.41 4.92 3.44
CA GLN A 140 7.24 5.44 4.51
C GLN A 140 6.67 5.14 5.90
N ILE A 141 5.36 5.31 6.09
CA ILE A 141 4.70 5.04 7.38
C ILE A 141 4.86 3.56 7.78
N ILE A 142 4.57 2.64 6.86
CA ILE A 142 4.61 1.20 7.14
C ILE A 142 6.05 0.73 7.34
N GLU A 143 7.00 1.15 6.50
CA GLU A 143 8.42 0.78 6.67
C GLU A 143 8.97 1.28 8.01
N LYS A 144 8.73 2.54 8.36
CA LYS A 144 9.18 3.10 9.65
C LYS A 144 8.47 2.44 10.84
N SER A 145 7.24 2.02 10.66
CA SER A 145 6.51 1.25 11.68
C SER A 145 7.13 -0.14 11.88
N ASN A 146 7.44 -0.86 10.80
CA ASN A 146 8.14 -2.15 10.85
C ASN A 146 9.50 -2.04 11.55
N GLU A 147 10.32 -1.06 11.18
CA GLU A 147 11.65 -0.83 11.78
C GLU A 147 11.56 -0.62 13.31
N ARG A 148 10.56 0.13 13.78
CA ARG A 148 10.36 0.37 15.22
C ARG A 148 9.95 -0.91 15.95
N MET A 149 9.04 -1.68 15.37
CA MET A 149 8.60 -2.95 15.94
C MET A 149 9.77 -3.95 16.01
N GLU A 150 10.54 -4.06 14.93
CA GLU A 150 11.72 -4.92 14.86
C GLU A 150 12.73 -4.56 15.97
N LYS A 151 13.05 -3.27 16.09
CA LYS A 151 13.97 -2.78 17.12
C LYS A 151 13.47 -3.10 18.53
N ASP A 152 12.18 -2.93 18.79
CA ASP A 152 11.58 -3.22 20.09
C ASP A 152 11.66 -4.71 20.44
N VAL A 153 11.23 -5.59 19.53
CA VAL A 153 11.23 -7.04 19.81
C VAL A 153 12.65 -7.59 19.96
N LEU A 154 13.61 -7.10 19.17
CA LEU A 154 15.01 -7.50 19.29
C LEU A 154 15.60 -7.03 20.62
N SER A 155 15.32 -5.79 21.03
CA SER A 155 15.73 -5.27 22.33
C SER A 155 15.17 -6.10 23.49
N ASN A 156 13.89 -6.49 23.42
CA ASN A 156 13.28 -7.35 24.43
C ASN A 156 13.90 -8.74 24.45
N LEU A 157 14.12 -9.35 23.28
CA LEU A 157 14.79 -10.64 23.16
C LEU A 157 16.20 -10.62 23.75
N GLU A 158 17.00 -9.58 23.44
CA GLU A 158 18.33 -9.40 24.03
C GLU A 158 18.24 -9.30 25.56
N SER A 159 17.26 -8.56 26.07
CA SER A 159 17.06 -8.44 27.52
C SER A 159 16.68 -9.75 28.21
N PHE A 160 16.13 -10.73 27.48
CA PHE A 160 15.78 -12.04 28.04
C PHE A 160 16.99 -12.96 28.21
N LYS A 161 18.07 -12.74 27.44
CA LYS A 161 19.28 -13.58 27.49
C LYS A 161 19.97 -13.60 28.86
N LYS A 162 19.71 -12.60 29.71
CA LYS A 162 20.26 -12.52 31.06
C LYS A 162 19.62 -13.50 32.06
N TYR A 163 18.47 -14.08 31.72
CA TYR A 163 17.74 -14.95 32.65
C TYR A 163 18.11 -16.43 32.44
N PRO A 164 18.31 -17.21 33.52
CA PRO A 164 18.64 -18.64 33.42
C PRO A 164 17.59 -19.47 32.65
N TRP A 165 16.32 -19.07 32.70
CA TRP A 165 15.23 -19.75 32.00
C TRP A 165 15.24 -19.54 30.48
N PHE A 166 16.08 -18.66 29.93
CA PHE A 166 16.09 -18.33 28.50
C PHE A 166 16.22 -19.55 27.59
N VAL A 167 17.15 -20.47 27.91
CA VAL A 167 17.36 -21.70 27.11
C VAL A 167 16.14 -22.63 27.16
N ASN A 168 15.43 -22.65 28.28
CA ASN A 168 14.21 -23.44 28.39
C ASN A 168 13.07 -22.81 27.60
N TRP A 169 13.01 -21.48 27.55
CA TRP A 169 12.00 -20.73 26.80
C TRP A 169 12.16 -20.96 25.29
N THR A 170 13.39 -20.95 24.76
CA THR A 170 13.63 -21.24 23.34
C THR A 170 13.29 -22.68 22.93
N LYS A 171 13.21 -23.60 23.90
CA LYS A 171 12.78 -24.99 23.70
C LYS A 171 11.28 -25.21 23.95
N GLY A 172 10.54 -24.19 24.38
CA GLY A 172 9.14 -24.31 24.78
C GLY A 172 8.93 -25.11 26.07
N THR A 173 9.96 -25.28 26.89
CA THR A 173 9.89 -26.00 28.17
C THR A 173 9.69 -25.03 29.32
N PHE A 174 8.55 -25.09 30.01
CA PHE A 174 8.18 -24.15 31.07
C PHE A 174 8.68 -24.65 32.44
N ASN A 175 9.55 -23.88 33.08
CA ASN A 175 9.93 -24.08 34.48
C ASN A 175 9.28 -23.00 35.37
N GLU A 176 9.29 -23.21 36.68
CA GLU A 176 8.63 -22.33 37.65
C GLU A 176 9.14 -20.87 37.57
N ASP A 177 10.45 -20.67 37.40
CA ASP A 177 11.04 -19.33 37.25
C ASP A 177 10.52 -18.59 36.02
N MET A 178 10.36 -19.30 34.89
CA MET A 178 9.83 -18.74 33.65
C MET A 178 8.37 -18.33 33.81
N VAL A 179 7.55 -19.22 34.37
CA VAL A 179 6.13 -18.93 34.62
C VAL A 179 6.02 -17.71 35.53
N THR A 180 6.76 -17.71 36.65
CA THR A 180 6.83 -16.57 37.58
C THR A 180 7.21 -15.27 36.87
N TYR A 181 8.22 -15.30 35.98
CA TYR A 181 8.62 -14.11 35.25
C TYR A 181 7.50 -13.58 34.34
N PHE A 182 6.86 -14.44 33.54
CA PHE A 182 5.84 -13.99 32.59
C PHE A 182 4.49 -13.63 33.23
N THR A 183 4.18 -14.13 34.43
CA THR A 183 2.87 -13.87 35.07
C THR A 183 2.94 -12.85 36.19
N GLU A 184 4.07 -12.73 36.90
CA GLU A 184 4.16 -11.92 38.13
C GLU A 184 5.21 -10.79 38.05
N SER A 185 6.15 -10.83 37.09
CA SER A 185 7.22 -9.83 37.04
C SER A 185 6.73 -8.47 36.58
N ASN A 186 7.04 -7.44 37.37
CA ASN A 186 6.82 -6.06 36.97
C ASN A 186 7.68 -5.66 35.74
N ASP A 187 8.85 -6.27 35.56
CA ASP A 187 9.68 -6.05 34.37
C ASP A 187 8.96 -6.53 33.10
N TYR A 188 8.42 -7.76 33.14
CA TYR A 188 7.68 -8.29 32.00
C TYR A 188 6.41 -7.50 31.71
N LYS A 189 5.63 -7.18 32.74
CA LYS A 189 4.42 -6.36 32.63
C LYS A 189 4.71 -4.98 32.02
N THR A 190 5.82 -4.35 32.41
CA THR A 190 6.27 -3.07 31.84
C THR A 190 6.63 -3.20 30.37
N LYS A 191 7.33 -4.28 29.99
CA LYS A 191 7.66 -4.56 28.58
C LYS A 191 6.41 -4.79 27.75
N VAL A 192 5.44 -5.55 28.25
CA VAL A 192 4.16 -5.79 27.58
C VAL A 192 3.40 -4.48 27.39
N ALA A 193 3.31 -3.63 28.42
CA ALA A 193 2.68 -2.33 28.31
C ALA A 193 3.34 -1.43 27.26
N ALA A 194 4.68 -1.35 27.25
CA ALA A 194 5.43 -0.57 26.28
C ALA A 194 5.27 -1.10 24.85
N HIS A 195 5.39 -2.41 24.66
CA HIS A 195 5.18 -3.06 23.37
C HIS A 195 3.75 -2.83 22.86
N ASN A 196 2.75 -2.97 23.73
CA ASN A 196 1.34 -2.81 23.39
C ASN A 196 1.05 -1.39 22.86
N VAL A 197 1.73 -0.35 23.35
CA VAL A 197 1.61 1.01 22.79
C VAL A 197 2.12 1.07 21.34
N LEU A 198 3.25 0.42 21.03
CA LEU A 198 3.80 0.38 19.68
C LEU A 198 2.93 -0.48 18.75
N ALA A 199 2.46 -1.63 19.25
CA ALA A 199 1.60 -2.55 18.51
C ALA A 199 0.23 -1.93 18.18
N SER A 200 -0.47 -1.38 19.17
CA SER A 200 -1.84 -0.85 19.01
C SER A 200 -1.89 0.54 18.38
N ASN A 201 -1.26 1.53 19.01
CA ASN A 201 -1.45 2.94 18.65
C ASN A 201 -0.66 3.32 17.39
N ASN A 202 0.39 2.57 17.05
CA ASN A 202 1.22 2.87 15.90
C ASN A 202 1.01 1.83 14.79
N HIS A 203 1.43 0.59 15.00
CA HIS A 203 1.51 -0.38 13.91
C HIS A 203 0.13 -0.79 13.39
N LEU A 204 -0.74 -1.28 14.27
CA LEU A 204 -2.11 -1.65 13.91
C LEU A 204 -2.86 -0.48 13.27
N ARG A 205 -2.81 0.71 13.89
CA ARG A 205 -3.45 1.91 13.34
C ARG A 205 -2.95 2.29 11.94
N SER A 206 -1.64 2.16 11.69
CA SER A 206 -1.06 2.42 10.37
C SER A 206 -1.56 1.45 9.31
N VAL A 207 -1.63 0.16 9.66
CA VAL A 207 -2.12 -0.90 8.77
C VAL A 207 -3.63 -0.76 8.50
N GLN A 208 -4.43 -0.42 9.51
CA GLN A 208 -5.85 -0.11 9.35
C GLN A 208 -6.06 1.10 8.43
N GLY A 209 -5.29 2.17 8.63
CA GLY A 209 -5.30 3.34 7.77
C GLY A 209 -4.95 3.00 6.33
N TYR A 210 -3.89 2.22 6.10
CA TYR A 210 -3.51 1.73 4.78
C TYR A 210 -4.66 1.00 4.10
N LYS A 211 -5.23 -0.01 4.78
CA LYS A 211 -6.30 -0.86 4.23
C LYS A 211 -7.51 -0.02 3.79
N LEU A 212 -7.99 0.88 4.65
CA LEU A 212 -9.15 1.72 4.35
C LEU A 212 -8.90 2.62 3.14
N ASN A 213 -7.71 3.21 3.02
CA ASN A 213 -7.37 4.08 1.90
C ASN A 213 -7.11 3.28 0.61
N ALA A 214 -6.52 2.09 0.71
CA ALA A 214 -6.34 1.18 -0.42
C ALA A 214 -7.69 0.74 -1.01
N GLU A 215 -8.65 0.40 -0.17
CA GLU A 215 -10.03 0.07 -0.59
C GLU A 215 -10.73 1.24 -1.29
N GLU A 216 -10.46 2.48 -0.87
CA GLU A 216 -11.02 3.65 -1.54
C GLU A 216 -10.38 3.91 -2.90
N ILE A 217 -9.05 3.80 -3.00
CA ILE A 217 -8.34 3.90 -4.29
C ILE A 217 -8.80 2.80 -5.25
N LEU A 218 -9.04 1.58 -4.77
CA LEU A 218 -9.59 0.48 -5.57
C LEU A 218 -10.92 0.85 -6.22
N LYS A 219 -11.86 1.40 -5.46
CA LYS A 219 -13.15 1.87 -5.99
C LYS A 219 -12.97 2.95 -7.07
N GLN A 220 -12.04 3.87 -6.88
CA GLN A 220 -11.77 4.92 -7.86
C GLN A 220 -11.19 4.35 -9.17
N ILE A 221 -10.29 3.37 -9.07
CA ILE A 221 -9.73 2.67 -10.23
C ILE A 221 -10.83 1.91 -10.98
N GLU A 222 -11.67 1.17 -10.27
CA GLU A 222 -12.80 0.43 -10.87
C GLU A 222 -13.79 1.38 -11.56
N ALA A 223 -14.13 2.51 -10.93
CA ALA A 223 -14.99 3.52 -11.53
C ALA A 223 -14.39 4.14 -12.80
N ARG A 224 -13.06 4.39 -12.83
CA ARG A 224 -12.35 4.88 -14.02
C ARG A 224 -12.41 3.84 -15.15
N ILE A 225 -12.06 2.59 -14.84
CA ILE A 225 -12.03 1.50 -15.82
C ILE A 225 -13.43 1.22 -16.40
N GLY A 226 -14.46 1.20 -15.55
CA GLY A 226 -15.85 0.96 -15.97
C GLY A 226 -16.41 2.05 -16.89
N LYS A 227 -16.09 3.32 -16.64
CA LYS A 227 -16.48 4.43 -17.53
C LYS A 227 -15.87 4.32 -18.93
N GLU A 228 -14.62 3.88 -19.02
CA GLU A 228 -13.93 3.69 -20.31
C GLU A 228 -14.51 2.53 -21.11
N GLU A 229 -14.96 1.46 -20.46
CA GLU A 229 -15.57 0.31 -21.15
C GLU A 229 -16.93 0.68 -21.76
N GLN A 230 -17.72 1.51 -21.08
CA GLN A 230 -18.99 2.02 -21.59
C GLN A 230 -18.84 3.01 -22.75
N SER A 231 -17.75 3.78 -22.84
CA SER A 231 -17.49 4.68 -23.97
C SER A 231 -17.01 3.93 -25.21
N THR A 232 -16.18 2.89 -25.02
CA THR A 232 -15.64 2.12 -26.15
C THR A 232 -16.71 1.31 -26.91
N ASP A 233 -17.82 0.96 -26.27
CA ASP A 233 -18.96 0.29 -26.91
C ASP A 233 -19.89 1.24 -27.67
N ARG A 234 -19.87 2.55 -27.35
CA ARG A 234 -20.59 3.56 -28.14
C ARG A 234 -19.86 3.91 -29.43
N ASP A 235 -18.53 3.88 -29.42
CA ASP A 235 -17.71 4.17 -30.61
C ASP A 235 -17.68 3.02 -31.64
N LYS A 236 -18.28 1.87 -31.31
CA LYS A 236 -18.41 0.70 -32.20
C LYS A 236 -19.80 0.55 -32.84
N LYS A 237 -20.76 1.39 -32.47
CA LYS A 237 -22.11 1.46 -33.06
C LYS A 237 -22.20 2.65 -34.01
#